data_AF-A0A2V2E9Z8-F1
#
_entry.id   AF-A0A2V2E9Z8-F1
#
_cell.length_a   1.000
_cell.length_b   1.000
_cell.length_c   1.000
_cell.angle_alpha   90.00
_cell.angle_beta   90.00
_cell.angle_gamma   90.00
#
_symmetry.space_group_name_H-M   'P 1'
#
loop_
_entity.id
_entity.type
_entity.pdbx_description
1 polymer ?
#
loop_
_entity_poly.entity_id
_entity_poly.type
_entity_poly.pdbx_seq_one_letter_code
_entity_poly.pdbx_strand_id
1 'polypeptide(L)'
;MKKHISLILVLLFALAALPLGVLAAGNDYRYATEPVNMRTGPGTQYDVIRELQTGEQVEYLKRSGKWAKVKSGDTEGYVFAKYLTREKPITAGTVLTAKSTVNVRSEASTASTKLGKLPKGSLITVIAVHGKWIEINWSGSTAFVYKKYFKHLNTAGISMLYVGSVRTFFETNYSSVYFGIYIDRDNGGKLGVRVSSSANIAKIADELKATGKVDMAYINIQPSKMPSYANAEYMRGITHNMLTKYLELPEEQRDLIRLSSVNYDPQSDTVIVEIVQLDAAAQQAFEQYIAKADYITFRSVKMLAVPQT
;
A
#
# COMPACT_ATOMS: atom_id res chain seq x y z
N MET A 1 -67.51 -25.89 50.44
CA MET A 1 -67.96 -24.50 50.21
C MET A 1 -66.89 -23.76 49.40
N LYS A 2 -67.35 -22.93 48.46
CA LYS A 2 -66.61 -22.26 47.38
C LYS A 2 -65.46 -21.32 47.83
N LYS A 3 -64.64 -20.98 46.82
CA LYS A 3 -63.87 -19.72 46.56
C LYS A 3 -62.35 -19.85 46.82
N HIS A 4 -61.51 -20.01 45.80
CA HIS A 4 -61.08 -19.10 44.72
C HIS A 4 -59.69 -18.47 44.99
N ILE A 5 -58.74 -18.80 44.10
CA ILE A 5 -57.83 -17.88 43.39
C ILE A 5 -56.70 -17.20 44.22
N SER A 6 -55.44 -17.53 43.89
CA SER A 6 -54.58 -16.60 43.15
C SER A 6 -53.25 -17.21 42.70
N LEU A 7 -53.09 -17.18 41.38
CA LEU A 7 -51.94 -17.50 40.55
C LEU A 7 -50.89 -16.37 40.73
N ILE A 8 -49.67 -16.68 41.17
CA ILE A 8 -48.53 -15.77 41.05
C ILE A 8 -47.54 -16.41 40.09
N LEU A 9 -47.60 -15.97 38.83
CA LEU A 9 -46.64 -16.26 37.78
C LEU A 9 -45.44 -15.31 37.98
N VAL A 10 -44.37 -15.79 38.60
CA VAL A 10 -43.11 -15.03 38.70
C VAL A 10 -42.41 -15.10 37.33
N LEU A 11 -42.62 -14.08 36.51
CA LEU A 11 -41.91 -13.87 35.26
C LEU A 11 -40.50 -13.37 35.59
N LEU A 12 -39.52 -14.27 35.62
CA LEU A 12 -38.11 -13.95 35.82
C LEU A 12 -37.55 -13.36 34.51
N PHE A 13 -37.57 -12.04 34.40
CA PHE A 13 -36.90 -11.32 33.31
C PHE A 13 -35.39 -11.36 33.54
N ALA A 14 -34.71 -12.39 33.05
CA ALA A 14 -33.27 -12.40 32.95
C ALA A 14 -32.84 -11.38 31.89
N LEU A 15 -32.53 -10.16 32.32
CA LEU A 15 -31.92 -9.14 31.49
C LEU A 15 -30.50 -9.60 31.12
N ALA A 16 -30.37 -10.27 29.98
CA ALA A 16 -29.06 -10.54 29.39
C ALA A 16 -28.41 -9.20 29.05
N ALA A 17 -27.48 -8.76 29.91
CA ALA A 17 -26.59 -7.65 29.59
C ALA A 17 -25.70 -8.10 28.43
N LEU A 18 -26.09 -7.71 27.21
CA LEU A 18 -25.20 -7.83 26.06
C LEU A 18 -23.93 -7.03 26.39
N PRO A 19 -22.73 -7.61 26.27
CA PRO A 19 -21.53 -6.80 26.31
C PRO A 19 -21.62 -5.85 25.11
N LEU A 20 -21.85 -4.57 25.39
CA LEU A 20 -21.58 -3.49 24.45
C LEU A 20 -20.12 -3.65 24.07
N GLY A 21 -19.87 -4.23 22.90
CA GLY A 21 -18.54 -4.21 22.30
C GLY A 21 -18.12 -2.76 22.23
N VAL A 22 -17.18 -2.38 23.09
CA VAL A 22 -16.49 -1.11 22.96
C VAL A 22 -15.79 -1.21 21.61
N LEU A 23 -16.34 -0.55 20.59
CA LEU A 23 -15.59 -0.27 19.38
C LEU A 23 -14.34 0.46 19.86
N ALA A 24 -13.21 -0.23 19.85
CA ALA A 24 -11.93 0.40 20.12
C ALA A 24 -11.84 1.59 19.15
N ALA A 25 -11.90 2.81 19.68
CA ALA A 25 -11.68 3.99 18.88
C ALA A 25 -10.32 3.81 18.20
N GLY A 26 -10.28 3.85 16.87
CA GLY A 26 -9.03 3.71 16.13
C GLY A 26 -7.98 4.70 16.65
N ASN A 27 -6.71 4.30 16.60
CA ASN A 27 -5.60 5.10 17.13
C ASN A 27 -5.63 6.54 16.58
N ASP A 28 -5.53 7.54 17.47
CA ASP A 28 -5.46 8.96 17.09
C ASP A 28 -4.02 9.29 16.69
N TYR A 29 -3.71 9.38 15.40
CA TYR A 29 -2.37 9.77 14.96
C TYR A 29 -2.25 11.29 14.73
N ARG A 30 -1.09 11.83 15.11
CA ARG A 30 -0.70 13.23 14.90
C ARG A 30 0.71 13.36 14.35
N TYR A 31 1.01 14.54 13.83
CA TYR A 31 2.29 14.87 13.24
C TYR A 31 2.93 16.05 13.97
N ALA A 32 4.24 15.98 14.17
CA ALA A 32 5.02 17.12 14.65
C ALA A 32 5.03 18.25 13.61
N THR A 33 4.75 19.48 14.02
CA THR A 33 4.72 20.65 13.11
C THR A 33 6.07 21.32 12.92
N GLU A 34 7.02 21.02 13.82
CA GLU A 34 8.40 21.50 13.86
C GLU A 34 9.25 20.53 14.70
N PRO A 35 10.59 20.63 14.69
CA PRO A 35 11.42 19.85 15.61
C PRO A 35 10.99 20.07 17.06
N VAL A 36 10.61 19.00 17.75
CA VAL A 36 10.05 19.09 19.10
C VAL A 36 10.55 17.97 20.01
N ASN A 37 10.96 18.37 21.22
CA ASN A 37 11.40 17.43 22.24
C ASN A 37 10.23 16.61 22.80
N MET A 38 10.39 15.30 22.76
CA MET A 38 9.64 14.30 23.52
C MET A 38 10.37 14.05 24.84
N ARG A 39 9.64 14.15 25.95
CA ARG A 39 10.20 14.13 27.31
C ARG A 39 9.63 13.00 28.17
N THR A 40 10.31 12.65 29.25
CA THR A 40 9.84 11.62 30.21
C THR A 40 8.58 12.04 30.97
N GLY A 41 8.28 13.34 31.07
CA GLY A 41 7.09 13.85 31.76
C GLY A 41 6.55 15.17 31.18
N PRO A 42 5.35 15.60 31.61
CA PRO A 42 4.64 16.76 31.07
C PRO A 42 5.21 18.08 31.61
N GLY A 43 6.39 18.50 31.13
CA GLY A 43 7.05 19.73 31.55
C GLY A 43 8.45 19.88 30.96
N THR A 44 8.97 21.10 30.96
CA THR A 44 10.32 21.40 30.45
C THR A 44 11.43 20.97 31.41
N GLN A 45 11.10 20.71 32.67
CA GLN A 45 12.03 20.18 33.69
C GLN A 45 12.31 18.68 33.55
N TYR A 46 11.50 17.95 32.77
CA TYR A 46 11.70 16.52 32.55
C TYR A 46 12.71 16.28 31.44
N ASP A 47 13.47 15.18 31.55
CA ASP A 47 14.50 14.82 30.59
C ASP A 47 13.94 14.61 29.17
N VAL A 48 14.73 15.04 28.18
CA VAL A 48 14.45 14.77 26.76
C VAL A 48 14.89 13.36 26.44
N ILE A 49 13.97 12.56 25.91
CA ILE A 49 14.25 11.19 25.46
C ILE A 49 14.46 11.10 23.95
N ARG A 50 13.84 12.02 23.20
CA ARG A 50 13.95 12.06 21.74
C ARG A 50 13.54 13.43 21.21
N GLU A 51 14.10 13.84 20.09
CA GLU A 51 13.55 14.93 19.27
C GLU A 51 12.76 14.35 18.10
N LEU A 52 11.51 14.77 17.95
CA LEU A 52 10.67 14.44 16.81
C LEU A 52 10.89 15.46 15.70
N GLN A 53 11.07 15.01 14.47
CA GLN A 53 11.27 15.90 13.32
C GLN A 53 9.94 16.36 12.71
N THR A 54 9.94 17.49 12.00
CA THR A 54 8.74 17.98 11.29
C THR A 54 8.15 16.90 10.39
N GLY A 55 6.84 16.67 10.50
CA GLY A 55 6.12 15.66 9.72
C GLY A 55 6.23 14.24 10.27
N GLU A 56 6.97 14.03 11.35
CA GLU A 56 7.03 12.75 12.03
C GLU A 56 5.70 12.42 12.72
N GLN A 57 5.22 11.20 12.51
CA GLN A 57 3.95 10.72 13.05
C GLN A 57 4.13 10.11 14.44
N VAL A 58 3.20 10.41 15.34
CA VAL A 58 3.08 9.80 16.67
C VAL A 58 1.64 9.38 16.92
N GLU A 59 1.48 8.33 17.71
CA GLU A 59 0.18 7.99 18.28
C GLU A 59 -0.09 8.92 19.47
N TYR A 60 -1.24 9.59 19.45
CA TYR A 60 -1.69 10.49 20.49
C TYR A 60 -2.52 9.72 21.50
N LEU A 61 -1.94 9.49 22.69
CA LEU A 61 -2.58 8.67 23.71
C LEU A 61 -3.53 9.49 24.59
N LYS A 62 -3.06 10.63 25.11
CA LYS A 62 -3.84 11.43 26.07
C LYS A 62 -3.34 12.88 26.20
N ARG A 63 -4.26 13.82 26.44
CA ARG A 63 -3.92 15.20 26.84
C ARG A 63 -3.57 15.28 28.33
N SER A 64 -2.49 15.98 28.68
CA SER A 64 -2.10 16.32 30.06
C SER A 64 -1.79 17.82 30.15
N GLY A 65 -2.83 18.64 30.36
CA GLY A 65 -2.71 20.10 30.37
C GLY A 65 -2.29 20.65 28.99
N LYS A 66 -1.14 21.31 28.92
CA LYS A 66 -0.55 21.79 27.65
C LYS A 66 0.28 20.72 26.92
N TRP A 67 0.54 19.59 27.57
CA TRP A 67 1.30 18.47 27.03
C TRP A 67 0.36 17.37 26.54
N ALA A 68 0.90 16.50 25.70
CA ALA A 68 0.25 15.28 25.27
C ALA A 68 1.18 14.11 25.52
N LYS A 69 0.64 13.05 26.12
CA LYS A 69 1.29 11.75 26.12
C LYS A 69 1.14 11.14 24.73
N VAL A 70 2.25 10.74 24.14
CA VAL A 70 2.33 10.19 22.78
C VAL A 70 3.18 8.93 22.77
N LYS A 71 3.02 8.12 21.73
CA LYS A 71 3.87 6.97 21.44
C LYS A 71 4.51 7.14 20.07
N SER A 72 5.83 6.94 19.99
CA SER A 72 6.62 7.00 18.77
C SER A 72 7.45 5.72 18.68
N GLY A 73 7.15 4.86 17.70
CA GLY A 73 7.62 3.47 17.72
C GLY A 73 7.14 2.77 18.99
N ASP A 74 8.06 2.15 19.73
CA ASP A 74 7.76 1.51 21.02
C ASP A 74 7.95 2.44 22.23
N THR A 75 8.35 3.69 22.01
CA THR A 75 8.67 4.62 23.09
C THR A 75 7.49 5.55 23.38
N GLU A 76 7.06 5.61 24.65
CA GLU A 76 6.10 6.60 25.13
C GLU A 76 6.80 7.82 25.74
N GLY A 77 6.19 8.99 25.59
CA GLY A 77 6.69 10.23 26.17
C GLY A 77 5.69 11.36 26.10
N TYR A 78 6.14 12.56 26.45
CA TYR A 78 5.33 13.76 26.48
C TYR A 78 5.85 14.82 25.52
N VAL A 79 4.96 15.34 24.67
CA VAL A 79 5.24 16.40 23.71
C VAL A 79 4.34 17.59 24.00
N PHE A 80 4.86 18.80 23.83
CA PHE A 80 4.05 20.00 24.01
C PHE A 80 3.03 20.10 22.88
N ALA A 81 1.76 19.99 23.23
CA ALA A 81 0.74 19.54 22.29
C ALA A 81 0.30 20.59 21.26
N LYS A 82 0.79 21.84 21.36
CA LYS A 82 0.61 22.84 20.29
C LYS A 82 1.43 22.50 19.03
N TYR A 83 2.46 21.66 19.19
CA TYR A 83 3.33 21.22 18.09
C TYR A 83 2.85 19.93 17.43
N LEU A 84 1.62 19.50 17.73
CA LEU A 84 1.01 18.29 17.17
C LEU A 84 -0.24 18.66 16.38
N THR A 85 -0.32 18.17 15.14
CA THR A 85 -1.47 18.37 14.24
C THR A 85 -1.99 17.06 13.69
N ARG A 86 -3.26 17.02 13.27
CA ARG A 86 -3.84 15.86 12.55
C ARG A 86 -3.42 15.83 11.08
N GLU A 87 -3.20 17.00 10.49
CA GLU A 87 -2.85 17.12 9.08
C GLU A 87 -1.34 17.01 8.90
N LYS A 88 -0.89 16.05 8.10
CA LYS A 88 0.53 15.89 7.79
C LYS A 88 1.08 17.21 7.21
N PRO A 89 2.08 17.83 7.84
CA PRO A 89 2.72 19.02 7.30
C PRO A 89 3.28 18.78 5.90
N ILE A 90 3.28 19.84 5.10
CA ILE A 90 3.96 19.85 3.80
C ILE A 90 5.37 20.38 4.05
N THR A 91 6.37 19.57 3.74
CA THR A 91 7.80 19.87 3.91
C THR A 91 8.55 19.69 2.59
N ALA A 92 9.83 20.10 2.56
CA ALA A 92 10.72 19.80 1.44
C ALA A 92 10.71 18.29 1.10
N GLY A 93 10.74 17.96 -0.18
CA GLY A 93 10.65 16.59 -0.69
C GLY A 93 9.22 16.00 -0.73
N THR A 94 8.22 16.65 -0.12
CA THR A 94 6.84 16.17 -0.18
C THR A 94 6.34 16.19 -1.62
N VAL A 95 5.75 15.08 -2.09
CA VAL A 95 5.09 15.00 -3.40
C VAL A 95 3.61 15.34 -3.25
N LEU A 96 3.14 16.31 -4.03
CA LEU A 96 1.76 16.78 -4.00
C LEU A 96 1.11 16.66 -5.37
N THR A 97 -0.22 16.56 -5.39
CA THR A 97 -1.02 16.59 -6.62
C THR A 97 -1.97 17.78 -6.65
N ALA A 98 -2.08 18.42 -7.81
CA ALA A 98 -2.95 19.57 -8.03
C ALA A 98 -4.43 19.16 -8.06
N LYS A 99 -5.25 19.79 -7.21
CA LYS A 99 -6.71 19.56 -7.13
C LYS A 99 -7.49 20.24 -8.26
N SER A 100 -6.88 21.26 -8.88
CA SER A 100 -7.42 22.07 -9.97
C SER A 100 -6.27 22.59 -10.83
N THR A 101 -6.56 23.27 -11.93
CA THR A 101 -5.55 24.04 -12.65
C THR A 101 -4.98 25.14 -11.74
N VAL A 102 -3.65 25.26 -11.66
CA VAL A 102 -2.95 26.19 -10.77
C VAL A 102 -2.02 27.08 -11.58
N ASN A 103 -2.03 28.39 -11.32
CA ASN A 103 -1.04 29.28 -11.93
C ASN A 103 0.33 29.07 -11.26
N VAL A 104 1.37 28.99 -12.07
CA VAL A 104 2.77 29.03 -11.65
C VAL A 104 3.28 30.46 -11.75
N ARG A 105 3.99 30.93 -10.72
CA ARG A 105 4.35 32.33 -10.57
C ARG A 105 5.83 32.53 -10.29
N SER A 106 6.34 33.70 -10.67
CA SER A 106 7.75 34.06 -10.48
C SER A 106 8.13 34.29 -9.01
N GLU A 107 7.18 34.68 -8.17
CA GLU A 107 7.40 34.97 -6.75
C GLU A 107 6.24 34.44 -5.90
N ALA A 108 6.45 34.39 -4.58
CA ALA A 108 5.45 34.03 -3.58
C ALA A 108 4.38 35.13 -3.37
N SER A 109 3.77 35.60 -4.46
CA SER A 109 2.78 36.68 -4.44
C SER A 109 1.69 36.50 -5.51
N THR A 110 0.46 36.91 -5.21
CA THR A 110 -0.63 36.90 -6.19
C THR A 110 -0.50 38.00 -7.24
N ALA A 111 0.34 39.00 -6.98
CA ALA A 111 0.62 40.12 -7.88
C ALA A 111 1.75 39.82 -8.87
N SER A 112 2.56 38.79 -8.63
CA SER A 112 3.73 38.51 -9.47
C SER A 112 3.36 37.91 -10.84
N THR A 113 4.31 37.95 -11.77
CA THR A 113 4.17 37.41 -13.13
C THR A 113 3.75 35.94 -13.10
N LYS A 114 2.81 35.57 -13.98
CA LYS A 114 2.41 34.18 -14.22
C LYS A 114 3.36 33.58 -15.26
N LEU A 115 4.11 32.56 -14.85
CA LEU A 115 5.04 31.83 -15.71
C LEU A 115 4.33 30.75 -16.53
N GLY A 116 3.18 30.28 -16.06
CA GLY A 116 2.43 29.22 -16.72
C GLY A 116 1.30 28.67 -15.86
N LYS A 117 0.83 27.47 -16.21
CA LYS A 117 -0.22 26.75 -15.49
C LYS A 117 0.13 25.28 -15.35
N LEU A 118 -0.14 24.72 -14.17
CA LEU A 118 -0.19 23.29 -13.90
C LEU A 118 -1.63 22.82 -14.06
N PRO A 119 -1.95 21.88 -14.95
CA PRO A 119 -3.26 21.24 -15.01
C PRO A 119 -3.65 20.52 -13.70
N LYS A 120 -4.95 20.23 -13.54
CA LYS A 120 -5.43 19.32 -12.48
C LYS A 120 -4.74 17.96 -12.61
N GLY A 121 -4.32 17.39 -11.49
CA GLY A 121 -3.63 16.10 -11.44
C GLY A 121 -2.11 16.19 -11.57
N SER A 122 -1.56 17.32 -12.02
CA SER A 122 -0.11 17.52 -12.08
C SER A 122 0.56 17.27 -10.73
N LEU A 123 1.71 16.61 -10.77
CA LEU A 123 2.54 16.34 -9.60
C LEU A 123 3.60 17.42 -9.45
N ILE A 124 3.91 17.76 -8.20
CA ILE A 124 5.06 18.60 -7.85
C ILE A 124 5.81 17.95 -6.70
N THR A 125 7.11 18.21 -6.64
CA THR A 125 7.93 17.98 -5.46
C THR A 125 8.21 19.32 -4.81
N VAL A 126 7.92 19.43 -3.51
CA VAL A 126 8.14 20.66 -2.75
C VAL A 126 9.64 20.90 -2.56
N ILE A 127 10.14 22.07 -2.95
CA ILE A 127 11.49 22.52 -2.61
C ILE A 127 11.47 23.18 -1.23
N ALA A 128 10.59 24.17 -1.05
CA ALA A 128 10.41 24.91 0.20
C ALA A 128 8.97 25.42 0.36
N VAL A 129 8.61 25.82 1.58
CA VAL A 129 7.30 26.40 1.89
C VAL A 129 7.48 27.82 2.42
N HIS A 130 6.90 28.79 1.72
CA HIS A 130 6.92 30.22 2.06
C HIS A 130 5.52 30.68 2.45
N GLY A 131 5.15 30.40 3.71
CA GLY A 131 3.80 30.65 4.22
C GLY A 131 2.72 29.89 3.43
N LYS A 132 2.00 30.60 2.56
CA LYS A 132 0.93 30.02 1.72
C LYS A 132 1.42 29.56 0.34
N TRP A 133 2.70 29.74 0.05
CA TRP A 133 3.32 29.40 -1.23
C TRP A 133 4.23 28.20 -1.09
N ILE A 134 4.31 27.45 -2.17
CA ILE A 134 5.19 26.30 -2.34
C ILE A 134 6.17 26.68 -3.43
N GLU A 135 7.45 26.58 -3.12
CA GLU A 135 8.54 26.68 -4.08
C GLU A 135 8.70 25.34 -4.82
N ILE A 136 8.81 25.41 -6.14
CA ILE A 136 8.94 24.26 -7.04
C ILE A 136 10.01 24.54 -8.10
N ASN A 137 10.55 23.47 -8.67
CA ASN A 137 11.31 23.56 -9.91
C ASN A 137 10.33 23.67 -11.09
N TRP A 138 10.48 24.70 -11.91
CA TRP A 138 9.72 24.94 -13.12
C TRP A 138 10.69 25.14 -14.28
N SER A 139 10.83 24.09 -15.11
CA SER A 139 11.73 24.09 -16.27
C SER A 139 13.18 24.49 -15.95
N GLY A 140 13.70 24.03 -14.80
CA GLY A 140 15.07 24.32 -14.36
C GLY A 140 15.24 25.64 -13.59
N SER A 141 14.15 26.39 -13.39
CA SER A 141 14.14 27.64 -12.62
C SER A 141 13.21 27.56 -11.40
N THR A 142 13.46 28.40 -10.40
CA THR A 142 12.57 28.51 -9.23
C THR A 142 11.25 29.17 -9.60
N ALA A 143 10.14 28.60 -9.13
CA ALA A 143 8.82 29.17 -9.24
C ALA A 143 7.93 28.84 -8.04
N PHE A 144 6.77 29.50 -7.96
CA PHE A 144 5.88 29.44 -6.81
C PHE A 144 4.46 29.07 -7.20
N VAL A 145 3.84 28.22 -6.39
CA VAL A 145 2.43 27.81 -6.51
C VAL A 145 1.72 27.90 -5.18
N TYR A 146 0.42 28.17 -5.20
CA TYR A 146 -0.33 28.43 -3.96
C TYR A 146 -0.78 27.13 -3.29
N LYS A 147 -0.37 26.92 -2.02
CA LYS A 147 -0.51 25.67 -1.25
C LYS A 147 -1.92 25.09 -1.24
N LYS A 148 -2.95 25.94 -1.12
CA LYS A 148 -4.35 25.51 -0.99
C LYS A 148 -4.86 24.67 -2.18
N TYR A 149 -4.24 24.76 -3.34
CA TYR A 149 -4.65 24.01 -4.54
C TYR A 149 -4.06 22.62 -4.63
N PHE A 150 -3.24 22.21 -3.65
CA PHE A 150 -2.59 20.92 -3.63
C PHE A 150 -3.14 20.04 -2.49
N LYS A 151 -2.89 18.74 -2.61
CA LYS A 151 -3.05 17.75 -1.55
C LYS A 151 -1.88 16.76 -1.60
N HIS A 152 -1.63 16.08 -0.50
CA HIS A 152 -0.68 14.96 -0.46
C HIS A 152 -1.05 13.92 -1.52
N LEU A 153 -0.04 13.42 -2.23
CA LEU A 153 -0.21 12.23 -3.05
C LEU A 153 -0.44 11.02 -2.12
N ASN A 154 -1.37 10.14 -2.47
CA ASN A 154 -1.63 8.95 -1.68
C ASN A 154 -0.51 7.91 -1.89
N THR A 155 -0.44 6.92 -1.00
CA THR A 155 0.56 5.84 -1.04
C THR A 155 0.63 5.15 -2.40
N ALA A 156 -0.53 4.85 -3.01
CA ALA A 156 -0.59 4.23 -4.34
C ALA A 156 0.06 5.10 -5.42
N GLY A 157 -0.22 6.40 -5.42
CA GLY A 157 0.38 7.34 -6.35
C GLY A 157 1.90 7.45 -6.16
N ILE A 158 2.38 7.50 -4.91
CA ILE A 158 3.82 7.52 -4.62
C ILE A 158 4.47 6.21 -5.08
N SER A 159 3.86 5.07 -4.77
CA SER A 159 4.33 3.74 -5.16
C SER A 159 4.45 3.59 -6.67
N MET A 160 3.51 4.14 -7.45
CA MET A 160 3.58 4.15 -8.91
C MET A 160 4.81 4.89 -9.45
N LEU A 161 5.28 5.95 -8.78
CA LEU A 161 6.48 6.68 -9.19
C LEU A 161 7.75 5.81 -9.08
N TYR A 162 7.76 4.82 -8.18
CA TYR A 162 8.91 3.96 -7.96
C TYR A 162 8.97 2.73 -8.87
N VAL A 163 7.86 2.36 -9.54
CA VAL A 163 7.77 1.16 -10.40
C VAL A 163 8.92 1.07 -11.39
N GLY A 164 9.22 2.16 -12.11
CA GLY A 164 10.29 2.18 -13.10
C GLY A 164 11.67 1.96 -12.50
N SER A 165 11.98 2.66 -11.40
CA SER A 165 13.28 2.52 -10.72
C SER A 165 13.48 1.13 -10.13
N VAL A 166 12.43 0.56 -9.51
CA VAL A 166 12.45 -0.81 -8.99
C VAL A 166 12.65 -1.81 -10.11
N ARG A 167 11.88 -1.69 -11.20
CA ARG A 167 12.02 -2.58 -12.38
C ARG A 167 13.44 -2.58 -12.91
N THR A 168 14.00 -1.41 -13.22
CA THR A 168 15.36 -1.28 -13.73
C THR A 168 16.39 -1.85 -12.75
N PHE A 169 16.22 -1.63 -11.45
CA PHE A 169 17.10 -2.18 -10.42
C PHE A 169 17.15 -3.72 -10.47
N PHE A 170 16.00 -4.38 -10.54
CA PHE A 170 15.95 -5.85 -10.62
C PHE A 170 16.48 -6.38 -11.95
N GLU A 171 16.12 -5.76 -13.07
CA GLU A 171 16.58 -6.16 -14.41
C GLU A 171 18.11 -6.06 -14.53
N THR A 172 18.71 -5.04 -13.92
CA THR A 172 20.16 -4.79 -14.01
C THR A 172 20.96 -5.68 -13.04
N ASN A 173 20.51 -5.83 -11.80
CA ASN A 173 21.33 -6.42 -10.73
C ASN A 173 20.92 -7.86 -10.36
N TYR A 174 19.72 -8.30 -10.74
CA TYR A 174 19.09 -9.54 -10.25
C TYR A 174 18.42 -10.34 -11.38
N SER A 175 19.06 -10.44 -12.55
CA SER A 175 18.48 -11.03 -13.77
C SER A 175 18.03 -12.50 -13.66
N SER A 176 18.65 -13.27 -12.75
CA SER A 176 18.32 -14.67 -12.44
C SER A 176 17.21 -14.84 -11.40
N VAL A 177 16.92 -13.79 -10.62
CA VAL A 177 15.86 -13.79 -9.61
C VAL A 177 14.56 -13.38 -10.30
N TYR A 178 13.52 -14.20 -10.15
CA TYR A 178 12.19 -13.78 -10.57
C TYR A 178 11.78 -12.55 -9.78
N PHE A 179 11.16 -11.57 -10.43
CA PHE A 179 10.45 -10.51 -9.74
C PHE A 179 9.12 -10.16 -10.43
N GLY A 180 8.10 -9.93 -9.62
CA GLY A 180 6.78 -9.48 -10.05
C GLY A 180 6.38 -8.23 -9.30
N ILE A 181 6.01 -7.18 -10.03
CA ILE A 181 5.63 -5.88 -9.45
C ILE A 181 4.12 -5.73 -9.46
N TYR A 182 3.55 -5.32 -8.33
CA TYR A 182 2.12 -5.03 -8.19
C TYR A 182 1.89 -3.85 -7.24
N ILE A 183 0.71 -3.24 -7.30
CA ILE A 183 0.27 -2.27 -6.29
C ILE A 183 -0.67 -3.01 -5.34
N ASP A 184 -0.27 -3.15 -4.08
CA ASP A 184 -1.05 -3.82 -3.05
C ASP A 184 -2.21 -2.92 -2.62
N ARG A 185 -3.30 -2.96 -3.40
CA ARG A 185 -4.50 -2.14 -3.14
C ARG A 185 -5.23 -2.57 -1.88
N ASP A 186 -5.03 -3.81 -1.45
CA ASP A 186 -5.68 -4.36 -0.26
C ASP A 186 -5.02 -3.85 1.02
N ASN A 187 -3.70 -3.61 0.99
CA ASN A 187 -2.92 -3.13 2.14
C ASN A 187 -2.37 -1.71 1.94
N GLY A 188 -3.26 -0.78 1.59
CA GLY A 188 -2.95 0.65 1.62
C GLY A 188 -2.16 1.18 0.43
N GLY A 189 -1.99 0.40 -0.64
CA GLY A 189 -1.48 0.85 -1.94
C GLY A 189 0.04 0.89 -2.04
N LYS A 190 0.78 0.10 -1.26
CA LYS A 190 2.24 0.02 -1.39
C LYS A 190 2.66 -0.70 -2.69
N LEU A 191 3.88 -0.44 -3.14
CA LEU A 191 4.51 -1.18 -4.21
C LEU A 191 4.95 -2.56 -3.70
N GLY A 192 4.21 -3.59 -4.07
CA GLY A 192 4.58 -4.96 -3.82
C GLY A 192 5.61 -5.45 -4.85
N VAL A 193 6.65 -6.13 -4.37
CA VAL A 193 7.63 -6.82 -5.21
C VAL A 193 7.71 -8.27 -4.73
N ARG A 194 7.14 -9.17 -5.52
CA ARG A 194 7.25 -10.61 -5.34
C ARG A 194 8.58 -11.06 -5.89
N VAL A 195 9.38 -11.83 -5.15
CA VAL A 195 10.67 -12.36 -5.65
C VAL A 195 10.77 -13.87 -5.49
N SER A 196 11.66 -14.55 -6.22
CA SER A 196 11.93 -15.98 -6.00
C SER A 196 12.12 -16.30 -4.50
N SER A 197 11.59 -17.44 -4.04
CA SER A 197 11.64 -17.85 -2.63
C SER A 197 13.07 -18.01 -2.09
N SER A 198 14.04 -18.28 -2.96
CA SER A 198 15.47 -18.38 -2.65
C SER A 198 16.21 -17.03 -2.60
N ALA A 199 15.54 -15.91 -2.92
CA ALA A 199 16.17 -14.60 -2.99
C ALA A 199 16.53 -14.05 -1.59
N ASN A 200 17.70 -13.43 -1.46
CA ASN A 200 18.09 -12.73 -0.25
C ASN A 200 17.43 -11.34 -0.19
N ILE A 201 16.23 -11.28 0.38
CA ILE A 201 15.41 -10.06 0.44
C ILE A 201 16.09 -8.94 1.24
N ALA A 202 16.79 -9.27 2.32
CA ALA A 202 17.47 -8.26 3.14
C ALA A 202 18.54 -7.52 2.31
N LYS A 203 19.39 -8.27 1.60
CA LYS A 203 20.40 -7.71 0.69
C LYS A 203 19.77 -6.87 -0.42
N ILE A 204 18.73 -7.39 -1.07
CA ILE A 204 18.00 -6.68 -2.14
C ILE A 204 17.43 -5.36 -1.62
N ALA A 205 16.81 -5.37 -0.44
CA ALA A 205 16.21 -4.19 0.18
C ALA A 205 17.27 -3.13 0.51
N ASP A 206 18.42 -3.55 1.07
CA ASP A 206 19.52 -2.66 1.40
C ASP A 206 20.14 -2.02 0.16
N GLU A 207 20.37 -2.80 -0.89
CA GLU A 207 20.91 -2.29 -2.16
C GLU A 207 19.92 -1.39 -2.89
N LEU A 208 18.63 -1.74 -2.90
CA LEU A 208 17.60 -0.90 -3.49
C LEU A 208 17.50 0.44 -2.75
N LYS A 209 17.54 0.42 -1.41
CA LYS A 209 17.59 1.63 -0.57
C LYS A 209 18.84 2.46 -0.86
N ALA A 210 20.00 1.82 -1.03
CA ALA A 210 21.27 2.49 -1.32
C ALA A 210 21.27 3.25 -2.65
N THR A 211 20.35 2.93 -3.58
CA THR A 211 20.22 3.70 -4.83
C THR A 211 19.78 5.16 -4.60
N GLY A 212 19.12 5.46 -3.47
CA GLY A 212 18.53 6.76 -3.18
C GLY A 212 17.36 7.16 -4.10
N LYS A 213 16.92 6.25 -5.00
CA LYS A 213 15.86 6.52 -5.98
C LYS A 213 14.46 6.19 -5.49
N VAL A 214 14.37 5.49 -4.36
CA VAL A 214 13.10 5.03 -3.78
C VAL A 214 13.08 5.26 -2.28
N ASP A 215 11.88 5.36 -1.73
CA ASP A 215 11.64 5.31 -0.29
C ASP A 215 11.03 3.95 0.07
N MET A 216 11.77 3.17 0.86
CA MET A 216 11.37 1.83 1.29
C MET A 216 10.10 1.82 2.16
N ALA A 217 9.66 2.96 2.70
CA ALA A 217 8.37 3.05 3.39
C ALA A 217 7.18 2.68 2.48
N TYR A 218 7.33 2.86 1.16
CA TYR A 218 6.31 2.59 0.14
C TYR A 218 6.52 1.27 -0.62
N ILE A 219 7.56 0.51 -0.29
CA ILE A 219 7.92 -0.71 -1.00
C ILE A 219 7.88 -1.89 -0.04
N ASN A 220 7.30 -3.00 -0.50
CA ASN A 220 7.24 -4.24 0.24
C ASN A 220 7.77 -5.37 -0.64
N ILE A 221 8.93 -5.90 -0.28
CA ILE A 221 9.55 -7.02 -1.00
C ILE A 221 9.21 -8.30 -0.23
N GLN A 222 8.65 -9.28 -0.93
CA GLN A 222 8.16 -10.52 -0.32
C GLN A 222 8.60 -11.74 -1.12
N PRO A 223 8.90 -12.85 -0.45
CA PRO A 223 9.22 -14.09 -1.14
C PRO A 223 7.96 -14.64 -1.83
N SER A 224 8.18 -15.39 -2.89
CA SER A 224 7.13 -16.16 -3.56
C SER A 224 6.85 -17.47 -2.85
N LYS A 225 5.60 -17.91 -2.94
CA LYS A 225 5.09 -19.24 -2.57
C LYS A 225 5.44 -20.28 -3.63
N MET A 226 5.94 -19.84 -4.79
CA MET A 226 6.41 -20.73 -5.84
C MET A 226 7.57 -21.60 -5.33
N PRO A 227 7.72 -22.83 -5.84
CA PRO A 227 8.79 -23.74 -5.44
C PRO A 227 10.18 -23.10 -5.52
N SER A 228 11.12 -23.55 -4.69
CA SER A 228 12.47 -22.96 -4.60
C SER A 228 13.27 -22.99 -5.92
N TYR A 229 12.94 -23.91 -6.83
CA TYR A 229 13.52 -23.98 -8.17
C TYR A 229 12.93 -22.95 -9.15
N ALA A 230 11.83 -22.26 -8.80
CA ALA A 230 11.17 -21.27 -9.64
C ALA A 230 11.98 -19.96 -9.71
N ASN A 231 13.00 -19.99 -10.56
CA ASN A 231 13.84 -18.85 -10.89
C ASN A 231 13.18 -17.95 -11.96
N ALA A 232 13.88 -16.89 -12.39
CA ALA A 232 13.36 -15.97 -13.39
C ALA A 232 12.99 -16.65 -14.72
N GLU A 233 13.78 -17.63 -15.16
CA GLU A 233 13.54 -18.37 -16.41
C GLU A 233 12.28 -19.23 -16.31
N TYR A 234 12.15 -20.02 -15.23
CA TYR A 234 10.95 -20.81 -14.97
C TYR A 234 9.70 -19.95 -14.94
N MET A 235 9.75 -18.82 -14.23
CA MET A 235 8.59 -17.93 -14.08
C MET A 235 8.22 -17.20 -15.38
N ARG A 236 9.20 -16.85 -16.24
CA ARG A 236 8.93 -16.32 -17.58
C ARG A 236 8.30 -17.38 -18.48
N GLY A 237 8.71 -18.64 -18.33
CA GLY A 237 8.21 -19.76 -19.12
C GLY A 237 6.94 -20.40 -18.60
N ILE A 238 6.47 -20.10 -17.37
CA ILE A 238 5.42 -20.91 -16.72
C ILE A 238 4.12 -21.00 -17.51
N THR A 239 3.64 -19.88 -18.05
CA THR A 239 2.41 -19.82 -18.85
C THR A 239 2.60 -20.50 -20.20
N HIS A 240 3.74 -20.26 -20.86
CA HIS A 240 4.11 -20.91 -22.12
C HIS A 240 4.23 -22.42 -21.96
N ASN A 241 4.95 -22.89 -20.94
CA ASN A 241 5.15 -24.30 -20.65
C ASN A 241 3.82 -25.01 -20.38
N MET A 242 2.89 -24.38 -19.66
CA MET A 242 1.55 -24.92 -19.44
C MET A 242 0.69 -24.91 -20.70
N LEU A 243 0.86 -23.94 -21.60
CA LEU A 243 0.11 -23.92 -22.85
C LEU A 243 0.65 -24.97 -23.84
N THR A 244 1.98 -25.07 -23.99
CA THR A 244 2.63 -26.03 -24.88
C THR A 244 2.25 -27.46 -24.51
N LYS A 245 2.38 -27.82 -23.24
CA LYS A 245 2.01 -29.14 -22.74
C LYS A 245 0.49 -29.42 -22.87
N TYR A 246 -0.38 -28.39 -22.82
CA TYR A 246 -1.82 -28.55 -23.08
C TYR A 246 -2.09 -28.86 -24.55
N LEU A 247 -1.37 -28.23 -25.47
CA LEU A 247 -1.51 -28.49 -26.91
C LEU A 247 -1.06 -29.90 -27.30
N GLU A 248 -0.14 -30.50 -26.54
CA GLU A 248 0.32 -31.89 -26.73
C GLU A 248 -0.70 -32.95 -26.29
N LEU A 249 -1.73 -32.58 -25.51
CA LEU A 249 -2.76 -33.51 -25.06
C LEU A 249 -3.61 -34.05 -26.23
N PRO A 250 -4.18 -35.25 -26.14
CA PRO A 250 -5.17 -35.74 -27.09
C PRO A 250 -6.35 -34.77 -27.23
N GLU A 251 -6.96 -34.73 -28.42
CA GLU A 251 -8.08 -33.84 -28.72
C GLU A 251 -9.23 -33.98 -27.71
N GLU A 252 -9.58 -35.21 -27.34
CA GLU A 252 -10.61 -35.50 -26.32
C GLU A 252 -10.30 -34.87 -24.95
N GLN A 253 -9.04 -34.83 -24.54
CA GLN A 253 -8.62 -34.21 -23.28
C GLN A 253 -8.66 -32.68 -23.38
N ARG A 254 -8.30 -32.12 -24.54
CA ARG A 254 -8.41 -30.67 -24.79
C ARG A 254 -9.87 -30.22 -24.87
N ASP A 255 -10.75 -31.02 -25.45
CA ASP A 255 -12.19 -30.76 -25.53
C ASP A 255 -12.88 -30.84 -24.17
N LEU A 256 -12.34 -31.65 -23.25
CA LEU A 256 -12.79 -31.69 -21.86
C LEU A 256 -12.28 -30.47 -21.07
N ILE A 257 -10.98 -30.17 -21.16
CA ILE A 257 -10.33 -29.12 -20.36
C ILE A 257 -10.73 -27.71 -20.83
N ARG A 258 -10.85 -27.49 -22.15
CA ARG A 258 -11.20 -26.19 -22.77
C ARG A 258 -10.48 -24.99 -22.15
N LEU A 259 -9.14 -25.06 -22.15
CA LEU A 259 -8.28 -24.03 -21.57
C LEU A 259 -8.50 -22.68 -22.27
N SER A 260 -8.79 -21.64 -21.51
CA SER A 260 -8.98 -20.27 -22.01
C SER A 260 -7.72 -19.42 -21.84
N SER A 261 -7.15 -19.38 -20.63
CA SER A 261 -5.95 -18.59 -20.36
C SER A 261 -5.14 -19.14 -19.19
N VAL A 262 -3.85 -18.84 -19.16
CA VAL A 262 -2.96 -19.11 -18.03
C VAL A 262 -2.17 -17.84 -17.76
N ASN A 263 -2.32 -17.28 -16.56
CA ASN A 263 -1.66 -16.04 -16.17
C ASN A 263 -1.08 -16.17 -14.77
N TYR A 264 0.11 -15.63 -14.54
CA TYR A 264 0.64 -15.51 -13.18
C TYR A 264 0.34 -14.11 -12.62
N ASP A 265 -0.27 -14.06 -11.44
CA ASP A 265 -0.53 -12.82 -10.71
C ASP A 265 0.44 -12.68 -9.52
N PRO A 266 1.37 -11.70 -9.52
CA PRO A 266 2.32 -11.51 -8.43
C PRO A 266 1.71 -11.02 -7.12
N GLN A 267 0.51 -10.42 -7.14
CA GLN A 267 -0.16 -9.96 -5.93
C GLN A 267 -0.69 -11.14 -5.12
N SER A 268 -1.54 -11.97 -5.74
CA SER A 268 -2.02 -13.22 -5.13
C SER A 268 -0.93 -14.29 -5.02
N ASP A 269 0.12 -14.17 -5.83
CA ASP A 269 1.22 -15.11 -5.98
C ASP A 269 0.73 -16.49 -6.43
N THR A 270 -0.14 -16.46 -7.45
CA THR A 270 -0.79 -17.66 -8.01
C THR A 270 -0.76 -17.67 -9.54
N VAL A 271 -0.73 -18.86 -10.11
CA VAL A 271 -1.05 -19.10 -11.51
C VAL A 271 -2.55 -19.30 -11.63
N ILE A 272 -3.21 -18.37 -12.29
CA ILE A 272 -4.64 -18.39 -12.58
C ILE A 272 -4.83 -19.11 -13.91
N VAL A 273 -5.53 -20.25 -13.84
CA VAL A 273 -5.91 -21.06 -15.00
C VAL A 273 -7.40 -20.85 -15.25
N GLU A 274 -7.71 -20.19 -16.35
CA GLU A 274 -9.10 -19.98 -16.76
C GLU A 274 -9.54 -21.08 -17.71
N ILE A 275 -10.64 -21.76 -17.38
CA ILE A 275 -11.22 -22.87 -18.13
C ILE A 275 -12.66 -22.50 -18.52
N VAL A 276 -13.02 -22.76 -19.78
CA VAL A 276 -14.38 -22.54 -20.26
C VAL A 276 -15.33 -23.53 -19.62
N GLN A 277 -16.37 -23.03 -18.95
CA GLN A 277 -17.39 -23.87 -18.29
C GLN A 277 -16.78 -24.89 -17.32
N LEU A 278 -15.80 -24.45 -16.51
CA LEU A 278 -15.13 -25.29 -15.51
C LEU A 278 -16.13 -26.11 -14.67
N ASP A 279 -15.96 -27.42 -14.71
CA ASP A 279 -16.65 -28.40 -13.87
C ASP A 279 -15.63 -29.34 -13.17
N ALA A 280 -16.13 -30.27 -12.36
CA ALA A 280 -15.28 -31.18 -11.60
C ALA A 280 -14.44 -32.11 -12.50
N ALA A 281 -14.96 -32.51 -13.67
CA ALA A 281 -14.28 -33.40 -14.59
C ALA A 281 -13.13 -32.67 -15.30
N ALA A 282 -13.38 -31.45 -15.80
CA ALA A 282 -12.36 -30.60 -16.41
C ALA A 282 -11.27 -30.21 -15.41
N GLN A 283 -11.64 -29.87 -14.17
CA GLN A 283 -10.66 -29.58 -13.13
C GLN A 283 -9.80 -30.80 -12.81
N GLN A 284 -10.41 -31.97 -12.61
CA GLN A 284 -9.68 -33.20 -12.31
C GLN A 284 -8.75 -33.60 -13.46
N ALA A 285 -9.20 -33.48 -14.71
CA ALA A 285 -8.39 -33.74 -15.88
C ALA A 285 -7.18 -32.79 -15.97
N PHE A 286 -7.37 -31.50 -15.70
CA PHE A 286 -6.26 -30.55 -15.68
C PHE A 286 -5.30 -30.81 -14.51
N GLU A 287 -5.80 -31.13 -13.31
CA GLU A 287 -4.96 -31.47 -12.16
C GLU A 287 -4.12 -32.74 -12.40
N GLN A 288 -4.64 -33.73 -13.14
CA GLN A 288 -3.86 -34.88 -13.58
C GLN A 288 -2.75 -34.48 -14.57
N TYR A 289 -3.05 -33.53 -15.44
CA TYR A 289 -2.15 -33.03 -16.47
C TYR A 289 -0.91 -32.28 -15.92
N ILE A 290 -1.07 -31.38 -14.95
CA ILE A 290 0.03 -30.58 -14.37
C ILE A 290 0.51 -31.04 -12.99
N ALA A 291 -0.15 -32.03 -12.40
CA ALA A 291 -0.15 -32.29 -10.96
C ALA A 291 -0.72 -31.10 -10.16
N LYS A 292 -1.52 -31.40 -9.14
CA LYS A 292 -2.08 -30.38 -8.26
C LYS A 292 -0.96 -29.64 -7.52
N ALA A 293 -0.99 -28.32 -7.57
CA ALA A 293 -0.08 -27.46 -6.84
C ALA A 293 -0.82 -26.32 -6.15
N ASP A 294 -0.43 -25.98 -4.92
CA ASP A 294 -1.12 -24.98 -4.09
C ASP A 294 -1.03 -23.54 -4.65
N TYR A 295 -0.08 -23.30 -5.56
CA TYR A 295 0.08 -22.02 -6.25
C TYR A 295 -0.76 -21.90 -7.52
N ILE A 296 -1.63 -22.87 -7.82
CA ILE A 296 -2.49 -22.88 -9.02
C ILE A 296 -3.94 -22.74 -8.59
N THR A 297 -4.65 -21.80 -9.20
CA THR A 297 -6.08 -21.58 -8.96
C THR A 297 -6.86 -21.64 -10.26
N PHE A 298 -8.00 -22.33 -10.23
CA PHE A 298 -8.89 -22.45 -11.37
C PHE A 298 -10.01 -21.42 -11.34
N ARG A 299 -10.39 -20.93 -12.52
CA ARG A 299 -11.51 -20.01 -12.69
C ARG A 299 -12.37 -20.39 -13.88
N SER A 300 -13.68 -20.43 -13.68
CA SER A 300 -14.64 -20.66 -14.76
C SER A 300 -14.85 -19.40 -15.59
N VAL A 301 -14.79 -19.51 -16.91
CA VAL A 301 -15.13 -18.44 -17.87
C VAL A 301 -16.18 -18.89 -18.88
N LYS A 302 -16.91 -17.94 -19.48
CA LYS A 302 -18.03 -18.23 -20.39
C LYS A 302 -17.61 -18.57 -21.82
N MET A 303 -16.48 -18.04 -22.26
CA MET A 303 -15.97 -18.18 -23.63
C MET A 303 -14.44 -18.15 -23.61
N LEU A 304 -13.80 -18.63 -24.68
CA LEU A 304 -12.35 -18.53 -24.86
C LEU A 304 -11.92 -17.06 -24.86
N ALA A 305 -10.75 -16.78 -24.28
CA ALA A 305 -10.10 -15.50 -24.46
C ALA A 305 -9.84 -15.26 -25.95
N VAL A 306 -10.43 -14.21 -26.51
CA VAL A 306 -10.10 -13.76 -27.87
C VAL A 306 -8.68 -13.17 -27.81
N PRO A 307 -7.75 -13.57 -28.69
CA PRO A 307 -6.45 -12.90 -28.77
C PRO A 307 -6.67 -11.41 -28.97
N GLN A 308 -6.18 -10.58 -28.05
CA GLN A 308 -6.04 -9.16 -28.31
C GLN A 308 -4.92 -9.01 -29.32
N THR A 309 -5.28 -8.78 -30.59
CA THR A 309 -4.36 -8.45 -31.68
C THR A 309 -3.74 -7.08 -31.49
#